data_AF-A0A9D4NKE8-F1
#
_entry.id   AF-A0A9D4NKE8-F1
#
_cell.length_a   1.000
_cell.length_b   1.000
_cell.length_c   1.000
_cell.angle_alpha   90.00
_cell.angle_beta   90.00
_cell.angle_gamma   90.00
#
_symmetry.space_group_name_H-M   'P 1'
#
loop_
_entity.id
_entity.type
_entity.pdbx_description
1 polymer ?
#
loop_
_entity_poly.entity_id
_entity_poly.type
_entity_poly.pdbx_seq_one_letter_code
_entity_poly.pdbx_strand_id
1 'polypeptide(L)'
;MSINTIPTDKEIANISACISEGWELLPVYLNINEQMDVDGSRVYKIFHILQSWRRLKNETMKVLLKALLEAEYTIVVDWELLRKNIGYGKEVLSL
;
A
#
# COMPACT_ATOMS: atom_id res chain seq x y z
N MET A 1 16.17 -0.97 7.02
CA MET A 1 14.88 -1.68 7.01
C MET A 1 14.90 -2.63 5.82
N SER A 2 14.15 -3.74 5.85
CA SER A 2 14.09 -4.67 4.70
C SER A 2 12.66 -4.81 4.20
N ILE A 3 12.46 -4.83 2.89
CA ILE A 3 11.13 -5.10 2.30
C ILE A 3 10.57 -6.50 2.66
N ASN A 4 11.37 -7.37 3.27
CA ASN A 4 10.94 -8.71 3.70
C ASN A 4 10.31 -8.73 5.10
N THR A 5 10.06 -7.57 5.72
CA THR A 5 9.33 -7.48 6.99
C THR A 5 7.90 -7.03 6.79
N ILE A 6 7.03 -7.36 7.73
CA ILE A 6 5.66 -6.85 7.80
C ILE A 6 5.72 -5.30 7.96
N PRO A 7 4.96 -4.52 7.17
CA PRO A 7 5.02 -3.07 7.24
C PRO A 7 4.42 -2.53 8.55
N THR A 8 5.11 -1.57 9.15
CA THR A 8 4.65 -0.81 10.33
C THR A 8 3.53 0.17 9.96
N ASP A 9 2.79 0.68 10.95
CA ASP A 9 1.74 1.68 10.71
C ASP A 9 2.28 2.95 10.06
N LYS A 10 3.48 3.37 10.44
CA LYS A 10 4.15 4.51 9.82
C LYS A 10 4.39 4.29 8.33
N GLU A 11 4.84 3.09 7.95
CA GLU A 11 5.08 2.75 6.55
C GLU A 11 3.78 2.62 5.76
N ILE A 12 2.74 2.04 6.36
CA ILE A 12 1.40 2.00 5.76
C ILE A 12 0.86 3.42 5.54
N ALA A 13 1.01 4.33 6.50
CA ALA A 13 0.62 5.73 6.35
C ALA A 13 1.37 6.42 5.22
N ASN A 14 2.67 6.18 5.12
CA ASN A 14 3.51 6.70 4.03
C ASN A 14 3.06 6.18 2.66
N ILE A 15 2.76 4.88 2.54
CA ILE A 15 2.24 4.29 1.29
C ILE A 15 0.88 4.89 0.94
N SER A 16 0.00 5.03 1.93
CA SER A 16 -1.35 5.56 1.73
C SER A 16 -1.35 6.98 1.18
N ALA A 17 -0.38 7.80 1.58
CA ALA A 17 -0.22 9.15 1.08
C ALA A 17 0.25 9.21 -0.38
N CYS A 18 0.85 8.13 -0.90
CA CYS A 18 1.36 8.05 -2.26
C CYS A 18 0.30 7.55 -3.26
N ILE A 19 -0.82 7.02 -2.79
CA ILE A 19 -1.87 6.45 -3.64
C ILE A 19 -2.95 7.50 -3.88
N SER A 20 -3.30 7.72 -5.15
CA SER A 20 -4.30 8.70 -5.56
C SER A 20 -5.51 8.06 -6.25
N GLU A 21 -5.52 7.94 -7.56
CA GLU A 21 -6.66 7.47 -8.34
C GLU A 21 -6.75 5.94 -8.36
N GLY A 22 -7.97 5.39 -8.50
CA GLY A 22 -8.22 3.95 -8.59
C GLY A 22 -8.06 3.18 -7.27
N TRP A 23 -7.77 3.88 -6.18
CA TRP A 23 -7.52 3.32 -4.85
C TRP A 23 -8.69 2.47 -4.30
N GLU A 24 -9.92 2.71 -4.77
CA GLU A 24 -11.11 1.92 -4.41
C GLU A 24 -10.98 0.45 -4.83
N LEU A 25 -10.12 0.15 -5.81
CA LEU A 25 -9.85 -1.21 -6.28
C LEU A 25 -8.77 -1.92 -5.47
N LEU A 26 -8.08 -1.23 -4.54
CA LEU A 26 -7.04 -1.84 -3.69
C LEU A 26 -7.51 -3.12 -2.99
N PRO A 27 -8.71 -3.21 -2.38
CA PRO A 27 -9.17 -4.44 -1.75
C PRO A 27 -9.16 -5.65 -2.69
N VAL A 28 -9.46 -5.44 -3.98
CA VAL A 28 -9.47 -6.49 -5.01
C VAL A 28 -8.05 -7.00 -5.27
N TYR A 29 -7.10 -6.09 -5.52
CA TYR A 29 -5.69 -6.45 -5.77
C TYR A 29 -5.00 -7.04 -4.53
N LEU A 30 -5.40 -6.61 -3.35
CA LEU A 30 -4.92 -7.13 -2.07
C LEU A 30 -5.63 -8.42 -1.65
N ASN A 31 -6.62 -8.86 -2.43
CA ASN A 31 -7.45 -10.03 -2.19
C ASN A 31 -8.04 -10.05 -0.76
N ILE A 32 -8.63 -8.92 -0.36
CA ILE A 32 -9.36 -8.75 0.89
C ILE A 32 -10.79 -8.30 0.63
N ASN A 33 -11.72 -8.74 1.47
CA ASN A 33 -13.12 -8.34 1.41
C ASN A 33 -13.39 -7.23 2.43
N GLU A 34 -12.79 -6.06 2.20
CA GLU A 34 -12.97 -4.89 3.07
C GLU A 34 -14.11 -4.02 2.54
N GLN A 35 -15.19 -3.88 3.32
CA GLN A 35 -16.25 -2.93 3.01
C GLN A 35 -15.81 -1.53 3.45
N MET A 36 -15.80 -0.58 2.51
CA MET A 36 -15.36 0.79 2.73
C MET A 36 -16.41 1.64 3.46
N ASP A 37 -16.82 1.24 4.66
CA ASP A 37 -17.81 1.98 5.47
C ASP A 37 -17.14 2.93 6.47
N VAL A 38 -15.95 3.43 6.12
CA VAL A 38 -15.17 4.34 6.96
C VAL A 38 -15.27 5.75 6.39
N ASP A 39 -15.80 6.68 7.18
CA ASP A 39 -15.79 8.10 6.89
C ASP A 39 -14.38 8.69 7.07
N GLY A 40 -13.99 9.59 6.17
CA GLY A 40 -12.70 10.27 6.26
C GLY A 40 -12.08 10.64 4.92
N SER A 41 -10.86 11.16 4.98
CA SER A 41 -10.08 11.51 3.80
C SER A 41 -9.67 10.26 3.00
N ARG A 42 -9.43 10.43 1.70
CA ARG A 42 -8.93 9.36 0.83
C ARG A 42 -7.72 8.64 1.45
N VAL A 43 -6.73 9.39 1.91
CA VAL A 43 -5.51 8.84 2.54
C VAL A 43 -5.86 7.99 3.77
N TYR A 44 -6.80 8.43 4.59
CA TYR A 44 -7.26 7.68 5.76
C TYR A 44 -7.98 6.38 5.35
N LYS A 45 -8.83 6.43 4.31
CA LYS A 45 -9.51 5.24 3.79
C LYS A 45 -8.52 4.21 3.23
N ILE A 46 -7.51 4.66 2.48
CA ILE A 46 -6.43 3.81 1.98
C ILE A 46 -5.63 3.20 3.13
N PHE A 47 -5.31 4.01 4.14
CA PHE A 47 -4.63 3.53 5.35
C PHE A 47 -5.39 2.39 6.02
N HIS A 48 -6.70 2.52 6.16
CA HIS A 48 -7.56 1.44 6.70
C HIS A 48 -7.55 0.18 5.83
N ILE A 49 -7.67 0.30 4.50
CA ILE A 49 -7.55 -0.85 3.59
C ILE A 49 -6.23 -1.59 3.82
N LEU A 50 -5.12 -0.85 3.87
CA LEU A 50 -3.79 -1.43 4.01
C LEU A 50 -3.55 -2.02 5.42
N GLN A 51 -4.12 -1.42 6.47
CA GLN A 51 -4.10 -2.00 7.82
C GLN A 51 -4.91 -3.30 7.88
N SER A 52 -6.09 -3.33 7.28
CA SER A 52 -6.92 -4.53 7.19
C SER A 52 -6.23 -5.63 6.39
N TRP A 53 -5.59 -5.29 5.27
CA TRP A 53 -4.73 -6.23 4.52
C TRP A 53 -3.63 -6.80 5.41
N ARG A 54 -2.86 -5.95 6.11
CA ARG A 54 -1.78 -6.41 6.98
C ARG A 54 -2.31 -7.35 8.07
N ARG A 55 -3.45 -7.02 8.69
CA ARG A 55 -4.07 -7.85 9.74
C ARG A 55 -4.53 -9.21 9.21
N LEU A 56 -5.11 -9.25 8.01
CA LEU A 56 -5.70 -10.46 7.43
C LEU A 56 -4.65 -11.37 6.77
N LYS A 57 -3.67 -10.79 6.08
CA LYS A 57 -2.65 -11.54 5.33
C LYS A 57 -1.38 -11.77 6.15
N ASN A 58 -1.04 -10.83 7.05
CA ASN A 58 0.21 -10.86 7.82
C ASN A 58 1.46 -11.02 6.93
N GLU A 59 1.44 -10.31 5.80
CA GLU A 59 2.44 -10.43 4.73
C GLU A 59 3.47 -9.30 4.75
N THR A 60 4.56 -9.52 3.99
CA THR A 60 5.69 -8.59 3.92
C THR A 60 5.42 -7.37 3.04
N MET A 61 6.19 -6.30 3.27
CA MET A 61 6.19 -5.09 2.42
C MET A 61 6.40 -5.44 0.94
N LYS A 62 7.24 -6.43 0.64
CA LYS A 62 7.49 -6.92 -0.73
C LYS A 62 6.21 -7.36 -1.44
N VAL A 63 5.33 -8.08 -0.75
CA VAL A 63 4.05 -8.56 -1.31
C VAL A 63 3.12 -7.39 -1.60
N LEU A 64 3.04 -6.41 -0.68
CA LEU A 64 2.25 -5.20 -0.87
C LEU A 64 2.72 -4.40 -2.09
N LEU A 65 4.03 -4.15 -2.20
CA LEU A 65 4.61 -3.40 -3.31
C LEU A 65 4.39 -4.12 -4.65
N LYS A 66 4.49 -5.45 -4.68
CA LYS A 66 4.18 -6.25 -5.88
C LYS A 66 2.73 -6.11 -6.31
N ALA A 67 1.78 -6.14 -5.38
CA ALA A 67 0.37 -5.93 -5.68
C ALA A 67 0.10 -4.52 -6.23
N LEU A 68 0.76 -3.50 -5.70
CA LEU A 68 0.67 -2.12 -6.20
C LEU A 68 1.28 -1.97 -7.61
N LEU A 69 2.37 -2.68 -7.89
CA LEU A 69 3.00 -2.70 -9.22
C LEU A 69 2.10 -3.42 -10.24
N GLU A 70 1.51 -4.56 -9.88
CA GLU A 70 0.55 -5.27 -10.73
C GLU A 70 -0.72 -4.43 -11.01
N ALA A 71 -1.03 -3.48 -10.12
CA ALA A 71 -2.13 -2.56 -10.25
C ALA A 71 -1.76 -1.22 -10.91
N GLU A 72 -0.52 -0.98 -11.35
CA GLU A 72 -0.04 0.36 -11.75
C GLU A 72 -0.81 1.01 -12.91
N TYR A 73 -1.44 0.20 -13.76
CA TYR A 73 -2.27 0.67 -14.87
C TYR A 73 -3.70 1.06 -14.44
N THR A 74 -4.05 0.80 -13.19
CA THR A 74 -5.38 0.99 -12.62
C THR A 74 -5.35 1.88 -11.37
N ILE A 75 -4.30 1.78 -10.57
CA ILE A 75 -4.09 2.51 -9.33
C ILE A 75 -2.88 3.41 -9.50
N VAL A 76 -3.10 4.71 -9.34
CA VAL A 76 -2.02 5.69 -9.46
C VAL A 76 -1.25 5.77 -8.15
N VAL A 77 0.03 5.42 -8.21
CA VAL A 77 0.97 5.47 -7.08
C VAL A 77 2.11 6.43 -7.42
N ASP A 78 2.35 7.42 -6.56
CA ASP A 78 3.54 8.28 -6.63
C ASP A 78 4.76 7.51 -6.12
N TRP A 79 5.40 6.79 -7.04
CA TRP A 79 6.58 5.97 -6.75
C TRP A 79 7.79 6.81 -6.35
N GLU A 80 7.88 8.08 -6.75
CA GLU A 80 8.99 8.96 -6.35
C GLU A 80 8.83 9.38 -4.89
N LEU A 81 7.63 9.84 -4.51
CA LEU A 81 7.29 10.17 -3.14
C LEU A 81 7.41 8.94 -2.23
N LEU A 82 6.97 7.78 -2.71
CA LEU A 82 7.09 6.53 -1.98
C LEU A 82 8.55 6.21 -1.66
N ARG A 83 9.45 6.29 -2.64
CA ARG A 83 10.89 6.08 -2.44
C ARG A 83 11.47 7.01 -1.38
N LYS A 84 11.07 8.29 -1.37
CA LYS A 84 11.50 9.28 -0.37
C LYS A 84 10.99 8.93 1.03
N ASN A 85 9.75 8.43 1.13
CA ASN A 85 9.07 8.24 2.41
C ASN A 85 9.39 6.92 3.13
N ILE A 86 9.62 5.82 2.40
CA ILE A 86 9.89 4.50 3.02
C ILE A 86 11.36 4.06 2.97
N GLY A 87 12.25 4.81 2.31
CA GLY A 87 13.71 4.60 2.41
C GLY A 87 14.25 3.30 1.79
N TYR A 88 13.40 2.49 1.14
CA TYR A 88 13.75 1.23 0.47
C TYR A 88 14.32 1.42 -0.94
N GLY A 89 14.86 2.60 -1.27
CA GLY A 89 15.13 3.03 -2.64
C GLY A 89 15.95 2.06 -3.50
N LYS A 90 16.76 1.17 -2.93
CA LYS A 90 17.49 0.12 -3.67
C LYS A 90 16.70 -1.19 -3.84
N GLU A 91 15.93 -1.61 -2.84
CA GLU A 91 15.18 -2.88 -2.87
C GLU A 91 13.90 -2.77 -3.71
N VAL A 92 13.29 -1.57 -3.77
CA VAL A 92 12.12 -1.28 -4.63
C VAL A 92 12.48 -1.31 -6.12
N LEU A 93 13.72 -1.01 -6.50
CA LEU A 93 14.18 -1.04 -7.90
C LEU A 93 14.44 -2.46 -8.42
N SER A 94 14.50 -3.44 -7.52
CA SER A 94 14.72 -4.86 -7.84
C SER A 94 13.45 -5.70 -7.81
N LEU A 95 12.29 -5.06 -7.57
CA LEU A 95 10.96 -5.64 -7.73
C LEU A 95 10.53 -5.56 -9.19
#